data_AF-A0A2H2YZ93-F1
#
_entry.id   AF-A0A2H2YZ93-F1
#
_cell.length_a   1.000
_cell.length_b   1.000
_cell.length_c   1.000
_cell.angle_alpha   90.00
_cell.angle_beta   90.00
_cell.angle_gamma   90.00
#
_symmetry.space_group_name_H-M   'P 1'
#
loop_
_entity.id
_entity.type
_entity.pdbx_description
1 polymer ?
#
loop_
_entity_poly.entity_id
_entity_poly.type
_entity_poly.pdbx_seq_one_letter_code
_entity_poly.pdbx_strand_id
1 'polypeptide(L)'
;MVVLITGSTGYLGDQLVKEAITRGHSVRAVPESLQRAFENVTGVVHAASPFNLEPKNNEEDLLKPAIRGSVAILDAALRYGKDVKRIVVSSSHASVADVAKGKRVGYVYSEKDWNPITYQQAADPSTNGVTAYCASKALAERAVGKWVQEDHPDAPFDVVTITPPTLESIRLIYNLLGAKEIPEFDFGGYADVREVSAAHLLAFEVPAAGGERFWVGQPLRWQAVVDIGREEFPELRSRLPVGRPGWMEDAYGVDGSKAEQVLGLKYLTMRDTVKDTFAQLLSAERAEAAAA
;
A
#
# COMPACT_ATOMS: atom_id res chain seq x y z
N MET A 1 -4.14 -1.62 23.46
CA MET A 1 -2.67 -1.43 23.36
C MET A 1 -2.37 -0.01 22.87
N VAL A 2 -1.14 0.49 22.96
CA VAL A 2 -0.78 1.79 22.36
C VAL A 2 0.01 1.53 21.08
N VAL A 3 -0.53 1.98 19.94
CA VAL A 3 0.07 1.80 18.61
C VAL A 3 0.55 3.15 18.10
N LEU A 4 1.84 3.25 17.78
CA LEU A 4 2.42 4.39 17.09
C LEU A 4 2.20 4.26 15.58
N ILE A 5 1.57 5.24 14.94
CA ILE A 5 1.34 5.24 13.50
C ILE A 5 2.07 6.43 12.88
N THR A 6 3.03 6.16 11.98
CA THR A 6 3.69 7.20 11.18
C THR A 6 2.89 7.48 9.91
N GLY A 7 2.92 8.72 9.42
CA GLY A 7 2.17 9.10 8.20
C GLY A 7 0.66 9.09 8.40
N SER A 8 0.18 9.30 9.63
CA SER A 8 -1.23 9.23 10.03
C SER A 8 -2.16 10.22 9.33
N THR A 9 -1.63 11.26 8.69
CA THR A 9 -2.41 12.24 7.92
C THR A 9 -2.56 11.86 6.44
N GLY A 10 -1.81 10.85 5.97
CA GLY A 10 -1.97 10.32 4.61
C GLY A 10 -3.24 9.49 4.47
N TYR A 11 -3.63 9.19 3.22
CA TYR A 11 -4.84 8.41 2.92
C TYR A 11 -4.90 7.07 3.66
N LEU A 12 -3.83 6.26 3.58
CA LEU A 12 -3.74 5.02 4.35
C LEU A 12 -3.63 5.28 5.86
N GLY A 13 -2.87 6.32 6.26
CA GLY A 13 -2.65 6.68 7.65
C GLY A 13 -3.94 6.94 8.41
N ASP A 14 -4.87 7.70 7.82
CA ASP A 14 -6.18 7.98 8.40
C ASP A 14 -7.01 6.69 8.59
N GLN A 15 -6.98 5.79 7.60
CA GLN A 15 -7.67 4.50 7.68
C GLN A 15 -7.05 3.58 8.73
N LEU A 16 -5.73 3.61 8.90
CA LEU A 16 -5.03 2.88 9.97
C LEU A 16 -5.41 3.41 11.35
N VAL A 17 -5.51 4.73 11.52
CA VAL A 17 -5.96 5.35 12.78
C VAL A 17 -7.38 4.90 13.11
N LYS A 18 -8.30 4.98 12.13
CA LYS A 18 -9.70 4.56 12.29
C LYS A 18 -9.83 3.08 12.64
N GLU A 19 -9.10 2.22 11.92
CA GLU A 19 -9.12 0.77 12.15
C GLU A 19 -8.55 0.43 13.54
N ALA A 20 -7.43 1.07 13.94
CA ALA A 20 -6.84 0.87 15.25
C ALA A 20 -7.82 1.24 16.39
N ILE A 21 -8.51 2.39 16.26
CA ILE A 21 -9.53 2.83 17.24
C ILE A 21 -10.70 1.85 17.28
N THR A 22 -11.19 1.40 16.11
CA THR A 22 -12.29 0.44 15.99
C THR A 22 -11.96 -0.88 16.70
N ARG A 23 -10.70 -1.29 16.67
CA ARG A 23 -10.19 -2.48 17.38
C ARG A 23 -9.89 -2.26 18.87
N GLY A 24 -10.15 -1.06 19.40
CA GLY A 24 -9.94 -0.75 20.82
C GLY A 24 -8.49 -0.41 21.18
N HIS A 25 -7.64 -0.06 20.20
CA HIS A 25 -6.29 0.44 20.47
C HIS A 25 -6.28 1.94 20.70
N SER A 26 -5.38 2.38 21.58
CA SER A 26 -5.02 3.79 21.68
C SER A 26 -4.00 4.10 20.60
N VAL A 27 -4.23 5.16 19.83
CA VAL A 27 -3.35 5.56 18.74
C VAL A 27 -2.47 6.71 19.18
N ARG A 28 -1.18 6.63 18.87
CA ARG A 28 -0.26 7.75 18.91
C ARG A 28 0.17 8.08 17.49
N ALA A 29 -0.16 9.28 17.03
CA ALA A 29 0.49 9.85 15.86
C ALA A 29 1.87 10.39 16.27
N VAL A 30 2.82 10.44 15.33
CA VAL A 30 4.18 10.91 15.62
C VAL A 30 4.15 12.34 16.18
N PRO A 31 4.55 12.55 17.45
CA PRO A 31 4.72 13.87 18.04
C PRO A 31 6.03 14.51 17.54
N GLU A 32 6.28 15.76 17.92
CA GLU A 32 7.51 16.50 17.56
C GLU A 32 8.83 15.80 17.96
N SER A 33 8.79 14.84 18.90
CA SER A 33 9.95 14.09 19.40
C SER A 33 9.74 12.58 19.27
N LEU A 34 10.67 11.88 18.60
CA LEU A 34 10.65 10.42 18.50
C LEU A 34 10.73 9.74 19.87
N GLN A 35 11.51 10.26 20.82
CA GLN A 35 11.61 9.65 22.15
C GLN A 35 10.24 9.61 22.85
N ARG A 36 9.52 10.73 22.86
CA ARG A 36 8.16 10.79 23.43
C ARG A 36 7.18 9.93 22.64
N ALA A 37 7.40 9.77 21.33
CA ALA A 37 6.59 8.92 20.48
C ALA A 37 6.54 7.48 21.03
N PHE A 38 7.62 6.96 21.60
CA PHE A 38 7.74 5.57 22.01
C PHE A 38 7.31 5.26 23.45
N GLU A 39 6.96 6.26 24.27
CA GLU A 39 6.57 6.04 25.67
C GLU A 39 5.32 5.15 25.80
N ASN A 40 5.45 3.98 26.43
CA ASN A 40 4.37 2.99 26.61
C ASN A 40 3.78 2.46 25.28
N VAL A 41 4.51 2.58 24.16
CA VAL A 41 4.11 2.03 22.86
C VAL A 41 4.45 0.55 22.81
N THR A 42 3.46 -0.26 22.43
CA THR A 42 3.63 -1.71 22.30
C THR A 42 3.74 -2.18 20.84
N GLY A 43 3.37 -1.31 19.89
CA GLY A 43 3.39 -1.60 18.47
C GLY A 43 3.61 -0.36 17.61
N VAL A 44 4.23 -0.56 16.45
CA VAL A 44 4.44 0.51 15.48
C VAL A 44 3.86 0.10 14.13
N VAL A 45 3.12 0.99 13.49
CA VAL A 45 2.78 0.92 12.07
C VAL A 45 3.52 2.04 11.35
N HIS A 46 4.51 1.67 10.53
CA HIS A 46 5.29 2.63 9.75
C HIS A 46 4.71 2.75 8.34
N ALA A 47 3.82 3.73 8.14
CA ALA A 47 3.20 4.02 6.84
C ALA A 47 3.78 5.24 6.12
N ALA A 48 4.62 6.03 6.81
CA ALA A 48 5.29 7.18 6.21
C ALA A 48 6.35 6.74 5.20
N SER A 49 6.27 7.27 3.98
CA SER A 49 7.30 7.11 2.96
C SER A 49 7.27 8.30 2.02
N PRO A 50 8.41 8.72 1.45
CA PRO A 50 8.41 9.68 0.36
C PRO A 50 7.59 9.12 -0.82
N PHE A 51 6.86 10.01 -1.48
CA PHE A 51 6.15 9.75 -2.72
C PHE A 51 6.49 10.87 -3.69
N ASN A 52 7.27 10.54 -4.72
CA ASN A 52 7.67 11.46 -5.78
C ASN A 52 7.89 10.66 -7.07
N LEU A 53 7.09 10.94 -8.09
CA LEU A 53 7.19 10.30 -9.41
C LEU A 53 8.00 11.14 -10.42
N GLU A 54 8.39 12.37 -10.03
CA GLU A 54 9.20 13.29 -10.83
C GLU A 54 10.40 13.81 -10.01
N PRO A 55 11.27 12.93 -9.48
CA PRO A 55 12.47 13.34 -8.76
C PRO A 55 13.42 14.11 -9.68
N LYS A 56 14.08 15.14 -9.15
CA LYS A 56 15.16 15.84 -9.86
C LYS A 56 16.46 15.03 -9.78
N ASN A 57 16.66 14.36 -8.65
CA ASN A 57 17.73 13.41 -8.42
C ASN A 57 17.13 12.15 -7.78
N ASN A 58 17.14 11.04 -8.51
CA ASN A 58 16.59 9.76 -8.05
C ASN A 58 17.17 9.35 -6.68
N GLU A 59 18.47 9.53 -6.49
CA GLU A 59 19.16 9.09 -5.29
C GLU A 59 18.81 9.96 -4.06
N GLU A 60 18.98 11.28 -4.18
CA GLU A 60 18.81 12.23 -3.06
C GLU A 60 17.34 12.52 -2.73
N ASP A 61 16.48 12.60 -3.74
CA ASP A 61 15.09 12.98 -3.55
C ASP A 61 14.20 11.79 -3.16
N LEU A 62 14.67 10.55 -3.41
CA LEU A 62 13.81 9.37 -3.33
C LEU A 62 14.48 8.14 -2.69
N LEU A 63 15.58 7.61 -3.25
CA LEU A 63 16.18 6.36 -2.74
C LEU A 63 16.71 6.50 -1.31
N LYS A 64 17.56 7.50 -1.07
CA LYS A 64 18.16 7.73 0.26
C LYS A 64 17.10 8.05 1.31
N PRO A 65 16.13 8.97 1.08
CA PRO A 65 15.07 9.22 2.05
C PRO A 65 14.22 7.99 2.37
N ALA A 66 13.85 7.16 1.38
CA ALA A 66 13.05 5.96 1.60
C ALA A 66 13.79 4.93 2.47
N ILE A 67 15.06 4.66 2.15
CA ILE A 67 15.90 3.72 2.91
C ILE A 67 16.13 4.25 4.34
N ARG A 68 16.58 5.50 4.47
CA ARG A 68 16.88 6.11 5.78
C ARG A 68 15.65 6.18 6.66
N GLY A 69 14.49 6.58 6.12
CA GLY A 69 13.24 6.67 6.88
C GLY A 69 12.79 5.31 7.42
N SER A 70 12.92 4.27 6.60
CA SER A 70 12.50 2.90 6.96
C SER A 70 13.41 2.26 8.01
N VAL A 71 14.71 2.57 8.00
CA VAL A 71 15.64 2.09 9.04
C VAL A 71 15.54 2.93 10.31
N ALA A 72 15.38 4.25 10.20
CA ALA A 72 15.35 5.16 11.35
C ALA A 72 14.22 4.86 12.35
N ILE A 73 13.08 4.36 11.89
CA ILE A 73 11.99 3.96 12.80
C ILE A 73 12.36 2.70 13.60
N LEU A 74 13.12 1.77 13.03
CA LEU A 74 13.62 0.57 13.70
C LEU A 74 14.67 0.96 14.74
N ASP A 75 15.61 1.83 14.37
CA ASP A 75 16.62 2.37 15.29
C ASP A 75 15.97 3.11 16.46
N ALA A 76 14.93 3.91 16.19
CA ALA A 76 14.18 4.62 17.22
C ALA A 76 13.43 3.65 18.16
N ALA A 77 12.84 2.59 17.62
CA ALA A 77 12.19 1.55 18.41
C ALA A 77 13.19 0.80 19.29
N LEU A 78 14.36 0.44 18.75
CA LEU A 78 15.43 -0.22 19.50
C LEU A 78 15.94 0.67 20.64
N ARG A 79 16.03 1.99 20.39
CA ARG A 79 16.58 2.94 21.37
C ARG A 79 15.58 3.39 22.44
N TYR A 80 14.31 3.58 22.08
CA TYR A 80 13.31 4.23 22.94
C TYR A 80 12.09 3.34 23.24
N GLY A 81 11.83 2.33 22.41
CA GLY A 81 10.64 1.49 22.45
C GLY A 81 10.78 0.25 23.31
N LYS A 82 11.10 0.39 24.61
CA LYS A 82 11.31 -0.75 25.53
C LYS A 82 10.14 -1.75 25.61
N ASP A 83 8.93 -1.29 25.30
CA ASP A 83 7.69 -2.09 25.38
C ASP A 83 7.21 -2.54 23.98
N VAL A 84 7.90 -2.14 22.90
CA VAL A 84 7.56 -2.47 21.52
C VAL A 84 7.78 -3.96 21.29
N LYS A 85 6.76 -4.63 20.74
CA LYS A 85 6.80 -6.06 20.44
C LYS A 85 6.87 -6.36 18.94
N ARG A 86 6.31 -5.45 18.13
CA ARG A 86 6.19 -5.63 16.69
C ARG A 86 6.15 -4.30 15.95
N ILE A 87 6.82 -4.27 14.80
CA ILE A 87 6.78 -3.16 13.85
C ILE A 87 6.21 -3.66 12.52
N VAL A 88 5.10 -3.09 12.10
CA VAL A 88 4.48 -3.37 10.80
C VAL A 88 4.85 -2.26 9.82
N VAL A 89 5.57 -2.58 8.76
CA VAL A 89 6.03 -1.62 7.75
C VAL A 89 5.12 -1.70 6.53
N SER A 90 4.58 -0.55 6.12
CA SER A 90 3.86 -0.41 4.86
C SER A 90 4.86 -0.36 3.71
N SER A 91 5.02 -1.50 3.03
CA SER A 91 5.74 -1.57 1.77
C SER A 91 4.77 -1.31 0.61
N SER A 92 4.99 -1.93 -0.55
CA SER A 92 4.17 -1.74 -1.74
C SER A 92 4.40 -2.86 -2.74
N HIS A 93 3.42 -3.10 -3.61
CA HIS A 93 3.59 -3.83 -4.85
C HIS A 93 4.86 -3.40 -5.64
N ALA A 94 5.27 -2.14 -5.54
CA ALA A 94 6.51 -1.64 -6.11
C ALA A 94 7.77 -2.42 -5.67
N SER A 95 7.78 -3.01 -4.46
CA SER A 95 8.87 -3.87 -3.98
C SER A 95 8.81 -5.31 -4.50
N VAL A 96 7.70 -5.67 -5.15
CA VAL A 96 7.38 -7.01 -5.62
C VAL A 96 7.53 -7.11 -7.14
N ALA A 97 6.94 -6.16 -7.89
CA ALA A 97 6.91 -6.26 -9.34
C ALA A 97 8.23 -5.99 -10.04
N ASP A 98 8.40 -6.70 -11.16
CA ASP A 98 9.39 -6.40 -12.17
C ASP A 98 8.72 -5.55 -13.26
N VAL A 99 8.87 -4.23 -13.13
CA VAL A 99 8.28 -3.25 -14.06
C VAL A 99 8.72 -3.46 -15.51
N ALA A 100 9.89 -4.07 -15.75
CA ALA A 100 10.41 -4.33 -17.09
C ALA A 100 9.65 -5.46 -17.81
N LYS A 101 8.82 -6.24 -17.11
CA LYS A 101 8.05 -7.36 -17.69
C LYS A 101 6.65 -6.96 -18.15
N GLY A 102 6.21 -5.73 -17.88
CA GLY A 102 4.89 -5.23 -18.26
C GLY A 102 3.77 -6.19 -17.84
N LYS A 103 2.94 -6.59 -18.81
CA LYS A 103 1.79 -7.48 -18.58
C LYS A 103 2.14 -8.88 -18.06
N ARG A 104 3.34 -9.40 -18.33
CA ARG A 104 3.83 -10.72 -17.88
C ARG A 104 2.75 -11.82 -17.85
N VAL A 105 2.04 -11.99 -18.97
CA VAL A 105 0.86 -12.87 -19.09
C VAL A 105 1.17 -14.28 -18.59
N GLY A 106 0.28 -14.83 -17.77
CA GLY A 106 0.41 -16.17 -17.17
C GLY A 106 1.28 -16.23 -15.91
N TYR A 107 1.88 -15.12 -15.48
CA TYR A 107 2.57 -15.05 -14.18
C TYR A 107 1.61 -14.67 -13.06
N VAL A 108 1.93 -15.07 -11.83
CA VAL A 108 1.19 -14.67 -10.62
C VAL A 108 2.20 -14.11 -9.62
N TYR A 109 2.09 -12.82 -9.31
CA TYR A 109 2.91 -12.20 -8.27
C TYR A 109 2.39 -12.55 -6.87
N SER A 110 3.30 -12.74 -5.92
CA SER A 110 3.01 -13.11 -4.53
C SER A 110 3.96 -12.40 -3.57
N GLU A 111 3.83 -12.64 -2.28
CA GLU A 111 4.75 -12.14 -1.24
C GLU A 111 6.20 -12.63 -1.41
N LYS A 112 6.42 -13.66 -2.23
CA LYS A 112 7.74 -14.27 -2.47
C LYS A 112 8.54 -13.52 -3.53
N ASP A 113 7.87 -12.72 -4.35
CA ASP A 113 8.49 -12.02 -5.47
C ASP A 113 9.19 -10.73 -5.02
N TRP A 114 10.28 -10.39 -5.69
CA TRP A 114 11.04 -9.18 -5.42
C TRP A 114 11.33 -8.42 -6.70
N ASN A 115 11.17 -7.10 -6.65
CA ASN A 115 11.57 -6.22 -7.73
C ASN A 115 13.09 -6.32 -7.95
N PRO A 116 13.57 -6.76 -9.13
CA PRO A 116 14.97 -7.12 -9.34
C PRO A 116 15.91 -5.92 -9.49
N ILE A 117 15.40 -4.70 -9.49
CA ILE A 117 16.20 -3.50 -9.74
C ILE A 117 17.29 -3.31 -8.68
N THR A 118 18.50 -2.95 -9.14
CA THR A 118 19.64 -2.65 -8.26
C THR A 118 19.65 -1.18 -7.87
N TYR A 119 20.40 -0.85 -6.81
CA TYR A 119 20.61 0.55 -6.40
C TYR A 119 21.23 1.38 -7.52
N GLN A 120 22.26 0.85 -8.20
CA GLN A 120 22.95 1.56 -9.28
C GLN A 120 22.02 1.86 -10.45
N GLN A 121 21.19 0.89 -10.85
CA GLN A 121 20.18 1.10 -11.89
C GLN A 121 19.15 2.16 -11.47
N ALA A 122 18.68 2.09 -10.22
CA ALA A 122 17.70 3.03 -9.70
C ALA A 122 18.23 4.47 -9.57
N ALA A 123 19.49 4.63 -9.19
CA ALA A 123 20.14 5.93 -9.02
C ALA A 123 20.56 6.57 -10.35
N ASP A 124 20.61 5.80 -11.44
CA ASP A 124 20.96 6.30 -12.76
C ASP A 124 20.00 7.44 -13.18
N PRO A 125 20.49 8.61 -13.62
CA PRO A 125 19.65 9.73 -14.07
C PRO A 125 18.76 9.41 -15.29
N SER A 126 19.09 8.36 -16.05
CA SER A 126 18.26 7.88 -17.17
C SER A 126 17.06 7.04 -16.72
N THR A 127 17.06 6.57 -15.48
CA THR A 127 15.91 5.85 -14.90
C THR A 127 14.77 6.82 -14.65
N ASN A 128 13.63 6.55 -15.30
CA ASN A 128 12.43 7.37 -15.14
C ASN A 128 11.91 7.32 -13.69
N GLY A 129 11.19 8.36 -13.29
CA GLY A 129 10.75 8.54 -11.90
C GLY A 129 9.81 7.46 -11.38
N VAL A 130 8.98 6.83 -12.22
CA VAL A 130 8.12 5.69 -11.81
C VAL A 130 8.98 4.49 -11.45
N THR A 131 9.97 4.15 -12.29
CA THR A 131 10.92 3.07 -12.01
C THR A 131 11.76 3.39 -10.77
N ALA A 132 12.22 4.62 -10.60
CA ALA A 132 12.97 5.06 -9.41
C ALA A 132 12.12 4.96 -8.14
N TYR A 133 10.84 5.33 -8.19
CA TYR A 133 9.89 5.16 -7.08
C TYR A 133 9.71 3.70 -6.73
N CYS A 134 9.48 2.84 -7.73
CA CYS A 134 9.36 1.41 -7.50
C CYS A 134 10.61 0.82 -6.83
N ALA A 135 11.79 1.23 -7.32
CA ALA A 135 13.07 0.85 -6.73
C ALA A 135 13.22 1.33 -5.27
N SER A 136 12.80 2.55 -4.96
CA SER A 136 12.90 3.11 -3.61
C SER A 136 12.16 2.26 -2.59
N LYS A 137 10.95 1.77 -2.93
CA LYS A 137 10.17 0.85 -2.09
C LYS A 137 10.88 -0.50 -1.94
N ALA A 138 11.41 -1.04 -3.03
CA ALA A 138 12.12 -2.31 -3.01
C ALA A 138 13.40 -2.25 -2.15
N LEU A 139 14.20 -1.19 -2.30
CA LEU A 139 15.45 -1.00 -1.58
C LEU A 139 15.20 -0.67 -0.10
N ALA A 140 14.15 0.10 0.22
CA ALA A 140 13.74 0.36 1.59
C ALA A 140 13.32 -0.93 2.31
N GLU A 141 12.50 -1.78 1.68
CA GLU A 141 12.09 -3.05 2.28
C GLU A 141 13.28 -4.02 2.47
N ARG A 142 14.23 -4.05 1.52
CA ARG A 142 15.48 -4.81 1.69
C ARG A 142 16.33 -4.29 2.82
N ALA A 143 16.42 -2.97 3.01
CA ALA A 143 17.16 -2.37 4.11
C ALA A 143 16.54 -2.73 5.47
N VAL A 144 15.20 -2.77 5.56
CA VAL A 144 14.49 -3.30 6.73
C VAL A 144 14.84 -4.77 6.96
N GLY A 145 14.80 -5.61 5.92
CA GLY A 145 15.17 -7.02 6.01
C GLY A 145 16.61 -7.23 6.50
N LYS A 146 17.57 -6.50 5.93
CA LYS A 146 18.98 -6.50 6.35
C LYS A 146 19.12 -6.07 7.81
N TRP A 147 18.44 -5.00 8.22
CA TRP A 147 18.50 -4.49 9.59
C TRP A 147 18.08 -5.57 10.59
N VAL A 148 16.99 -6.29 10.31
CA VAL A 148 16.46 -7.34 11.19
C VAL A 148 17.32 -8.61 11.17
N GLN A 149 17.81 -9.03 10.00
CA GLN A 149 18.47 -10.33 9.85
C GLN A 149 19.97 -10.29 10.10
N GLU A 150 20.63 -9.18 9.80
CA GLU A 150 22.09 -9.05 9.83
C GLU A 150 22.56 -8.08 10.91
N ASP A 151 22.01 -6.86 10.94
CA ASP A 151 22.54 -5.79 11.78
C ASP A 151 22.06 -5.93 13.25
N HIS A 152 20.82 -6.38 13.45
CA HIS A 152 20.17 -6.48 14.76
C HIS A 152 19.32 -7.77 14.92
N PRO A 153 19.91 -8.97 14.78
CA PRO A 153 19.18 -10.25 14.89
C PRO A 153 18.55 -10.48 16.28
N ASP A 154 19.06 -9.83 17.32
CA ASP A 154 18.59 -9.94 18.70
C ASP A 154 17.64 -8.79 19.12
N ALA A 155 17.08 -8.05 18.14
CA ALA A 155 16.11 -6.99 18.44
C ALA A 155 14.93 -7.53 19.28
N PRO A 156 14.43 -6.78 20.28
CA PRO A 156 13.39 -7.25 21.20
C PRO A 156 11.98 -7.26 20.59
N PHE A 157 11.86 -7.01 19.29
CA PHE A 157 10.63 -6.99 18.52
C PHE A 157 10.84 -7.67 17.17
N ASP A 158 9.77 -8.20 16.59
CA ASP A 158 9.77 -8.66 15.21
C ASP A 158 9.28 -7.56 14.24
N VAL A 159 9.49 -7.82 12.95
CA VAL A 159 9.05 -6.92 11.87
C VAL A 159 8.18 -7.68 10.88
N VAL A 160 7.14 -7.04 10.40
CA VAL A 160 6.21 -7.58 9.39
C VAL A 160 6.08 -6.57 8.26
N THR A 161 6.06 -7.01 7.01
CA THR A 161 5.84 -6.12 5.86
C THR A 161 4.51 -6.40 5.18
N ILE A 162 3.74 -5.34 4.93
CA ILE A 162 2.52 -5.40 4.13
C ILE A 162 2.81 -4.78 2.77
N THR A 163 2.61 -5.55 1.69
CA THR A 163 2.82 -5.13 0.30
C THR A 163 1.47 -4.98 -0.41
N PRO A 164 0.77 -3.84 -0.22
CA PRO A 164 -0.47 -3.61 -0.93
C PRO A 164 -0.18 -3.23 -2.40
N PRO A 165 -1.10 -3.55 -3.33
CA PRO A 165 -1.19 -2.92 -4.65
C PRO A 165 -1.33 -1.39 -4.51
N THR A 166 -1.30 -0.68 -5.64
CA THR A 166 -1.50 0.76 -5.62
C THR A 166 -2.82 1.12 -4.92
N LEU A 167 -2.73 2.05 -3.95
CA LEU A 167 -3.88 2.62 -3.24
C LEU A 167 -4.49 3.81 -3.99
N GLU A 168 -3.94 4.19 -5.15
CA GLU A 168 -4.45 5.28 -6.00
C GLU A 168 -5.74 4.92 -6.74
N SER A 169 -6.41 3.85 -6.35
CA SER A 169 -7.66 3.39 -6.96
C SER A 169 -8.71 4.49 -7.01
N ILE A 170 -8.89 5.32 -5.98
CA ILE A 170 -9.90 6.38 -5.98
C ILE A 170 -9.65 7.40 -7.10
N ARG A 171 -8.42 7.90 -7.24
CA ARG A 171 -8.10 8.90 -8.28
C ARG A 171 -8.21 8.30 -9.68
N LEU A 172 -7.70 7.08 -9.86
CA LEU A 172 -7.77 6.39 -11.15
C LEU A 172 -9.22 6.05 -11.54
N ILE A 173 -10.04 5.60 -10.57
CA ILE A 173 -11.48 5.37 -10.77
C ILE A 173 -12.22 6.69 -11.06
N TYR A 174 -11.89 7.77 -10.36
CA TYR A 174 -12.45 9.09 -10.63
C TYR A 174 -12.13 9.56 -12.05
N ASN A 175 -10.90 9.33 -12.53
CA ASN A 175 -10.50 9.70 -13.89
C ASN A 175 -11.29 8.94 -14.98
N LEU A 176 -11.96 7.83 -14.66
CA LEU A 176 -12.89 7.16 -15.59
C LEU A 176 -14.15 8.00 -15.84
N LEU A 177 -14.53 8.87 -14.91
CA LEU A 177 -15.66 9.76 -15.06
C LEU A 177 -15.33 10.84 -16.09
N GLY A 178 -15.98 10.77 -17.25
CA GLY A 178 -15.72 11.62 -18.41
C GLY A 178 -14.65 11.08 -19.35
N ALA A 179 -14.06 9.91 -19.05
CA ALA A 179 -13.11 9.28 -19.95
C ALA A 179 -13.80 8.78 -21.23
N LYS A 180 -13.12 8.93 -22.37
CA LYS A 180 -13.60 8.40 -23.66
C LYS A 180 -13.34 6.89 -23.79
N GLU A 181 -12.24 6.43 -23.23
CA GLU A 181 -11.75 5.06 -23.35
C GLU A 181 -11.32 4.55 -21.97
N ILE A 182 -11.29 3.23 -21.84
CA ILE A 182 -10.76 2.57 -20.66
C ILE A 182 -9.22 2.71 -20.67
N PRO A 183 -8.57 3.01 -19.54
CA PRO A 183 -7.12 3.10 -19.47
C PRO A 183 -6.42 1.85 -20.00
N GLU A 184 -5.25 2.05 -20.62
CA GLU A 184 -4.34 0.94 -20.92
C GLU A 184 -3.83 0.31 -19.62
N PHE A 185 -3.41 -0.95 -19.71
CA PHE A 185 -2.81 -1.65 -18.59
C PHE A 185 -1.55 -0.94 -18.08
N ASP A 186 -1.61 -0.54 -16.82
CA ASP A 186 -0.49 -0.04 -16.05
C ASP A 186 -0.09 -1.05 -14.95
N PHE A 187 -1.09 -1.61 -14.27
CA PHE A 187 -0.90 -2.46 -13.11
C PHE A 187 -2.07 -3.46 -12.93
N GLY A 188 -1.75 -4.67 -12.46
CA GLY A 188 -2.67 -5.82 -12.45
C GLY A 188 -3.32 -6.14 -11.11
N GLY A 189 -3.13 -5.33 -10.06
CA GLY A 189 -3.69 -5.55 -8.73
C GLY A 189 -4.51 -4.38 -8.18
N TYR A 190 -5.40 -4.65 -7.23
CA TYR A 190 -6.07 -3.65 -6.41
C TYR A 190 -6.28 -4.19 -5.00
N ALA A 191 -6.48 -3.31 -4.04
CA ALA A 191 -6.92 -3.66 -2.72
C ALA A 191 -7.86 -2.56 -2.22
N ASP A 192 -8.86 -2.96 -1.46
CA ASP A 192 -9.66 -1.99 -0.73
C ASP A 192 -8.82 -1.43 0.42
N VAL A 193 -8.89 -0.11 0.64
CA VAL A 193 -8.10 0.52 1.71
C VAL A 193 -8.46 -0.04 3.09
N ARG A 194 -9.71 -0.50 3.26
CA ARG A 194 -10.19 -1.15 4.49
C ARG A 194 -9.51 -2.50 4.73
N GLU A 195 -9.23 -3.25 3.67
CA GLU A 195 -8.49 -4.51 3.76
C GLU A 195 -7.03 -4.24 4.10
N VAL A 196 -6.44 -3.22 3.48
CA VAL A 196 -5.05 -2.84 3.73
C VAL A 196 -4.88 -2.36 5.17
N SER A 197 -5.75 -1.49 5.68
CA SER A 197 -5.70 -1.07 7.08
C SER A 197 -5.92 -2.25 8.02
N ALA A 198 -6.94 -3.08 7.78
CA ALA A 198 -7.20 -4.28 8.58
C ALA A 198 -5.99 -5.23 8.60
N ALA A 199 -5.34 -5.45 7.46
CA ALA A 199 -4.16 -6.31 7.38
C ALA A 199 -2.99 -5.80 8.22
N HIS A 200 -2.75 -4.48 8.29
CA HIS A 200 -1.70 -3.93 9.14
C HIS A 200 -1.99 -4.18 10.63
N LEU A 201 -3.24 -4.01 11.07
CA LEU A 201 -3.61 -4.22 12.47
C LEU A 201 -3.68 -5.73 12.81
N LEU A 202 -4.14 -6.57 11.90
CA LEU A 202 -4.08 -8.02 12.06
C LEU A 202 -2.64 -8.54 12.12
N ALA A 203 -1.76 -8.02 11.26
CA ALA A 203 -0.33 -8.33 11.33
C ALA A 203 0.28 -7.94 12.68
N PHE A 204 -0.21 -6.86 13.30
CA PHE A 204 0.19 -6.50 14.65
C PHE A 204 -0.32 -7.49 15.71
N GLU A 205 -1.56 -7.97 15.59
CA GLU A 205 -2.25 -8.78 16.60
C GLU A 205 -1.94 -10.28 16.53
N VAL A 206 -1.74 -10.83 15.33
CA VAL A 206 -1.64 -12.27 15.09
C VAL A 206 -0.20 -12.75 15.33
N PRO A 207 0.09 -13.59 16.34
CA PRO A 207 1.46 -14.00 16.65
C PRO A 207 2.23 -14.59 15.45
N ALA A 208 1.56 -15.43 14.65
CA ALA A 208 2.11 -16.10 13.47
C ALA A 208 2.49 -15.14 12.31
N ALA A 209 2.16 -13.85 12.40
CA ALA A 209 2.58 -12.86 11.42
C ALA A 209 4.04 -12.39 11.63
N GLY A 210 4.67 -12.70 12.76
CA GLY A 210 6.01 -12.21 13.10
C GLY A 210 7.06 -12.66 12.08
N GLY A 211 7.83 -11.71 11.54
CA GLY A 211 8.85 -11.98 10.52
C GLY A 211 8.30 -12.21 9.11
N GLU A 212 6.98 -12.13 8.91
CA GLU A 212 6.36 -12.43 7.63
C GLU A 212 6.27 -11.21 6.70
N ARG A 213 6.14 -11.51 5.42
CA ARG A 213 5.76 -10.58 4.35
C ARG A 213 4.42 -10.99 3.77
N PHE A 214 3.53 -10.03 3.54
CA PHE A 214 2.18 -10.27 3.03
C PHE A 214 1.86 -9.40 1.83
N TRP A 215 1.52 -10.05 0.71
CA TRP A 215 0.77 -9.41 -0.36
C TRP A 215 -0.69 -9.25 0.07
N VAL A 216 -1.21 -8.03 0.02
CA VAL A 216 -2.61 -7.73 0.40
C VAL A 216 -3.31 -7.12 -0.78
N GLY A 217 -3.92 -7.94 -1.64
CA GLY A 217 -4.61 -7.46 -2.81
C GLY A 217 -5.06 -8.56 -3.76
N GLN A 218 -5.90 -8.16 -4.71
CA GLN A 218 -6.61 -9.00 -5.65
C GLN A 218 -6.38 -8.52 -7.10
N PRO A 219 -6.63 -9.34 -8.13
CA PRO A 219 -6.43 -8.92 -9.52
C PRO A 219 -7.34 -7.74 -9.93
N LEU A 220 -6.76 -6.69 -10.51
CA LEU A 220 -7.49 -5.52 -11.05
C LEU A 220 -7.82 -5.74 -12.53
N ARG A 221 -9.04 -5.37 -12.93
CA ARG A 221 -9.49 -5.38 -14.33
C ARG A 221 -10.30 -4.12 -14.60
N TRP A 222 -9.75 -3.19 -15.39
CA TRP A 222 -10.41 -1.91 -15.67
C TRP A 222 -11.77 -2.05 -16.35
N GLN A 223 -11.94 -3.03 -17.25
CA GLN A 223 -13.23 -3.32 -17.86
C GLN A 223 -14.29 -3.69 -16.81
N ALA A 224 -13.93 -4.53 -15.84
CA ALA A 224 -14.86 -4.93 -14.78
C ALA A 224 -15.27 -3.73 -13.91
N VAL A 225 -14.34 -2.83 -13.58
CA VAL A 225 -14.63 -1.59 -12.84
C VAL A 225 -15.69 -0.75 -13.57
N VAL A 226 -15.52 -0.58 -14.88
CA VAL A 226 -16.45 0.19 -15.71
C VAL A 226 -17.80 -0.51 -15.84
N ASP A 227 -17.83 -1.82 -16.09
CA ASP A 227 -19.06 -2.60 -16.18
C ASP A 227 -19.87 -2.50 -14.89
N ILE A 228 -19.23 -2.71 -13.73
CA ILE A 228 -19.85 -2.57 -12.40
C ILE A 228 -20.40 -1.15 -12.21
N GLY A 229 -19.62 -0.11 -12.50
CA GLY A 229 -20.06 1.28 -12.33
C GLY A 229 -21.32 1.61 -13.16
N ARG A 230 -21.39 1.14 -14.40
CA ARG A 230 -22.53 1.35 -15.31
C ARG A 230 -23.77 0.54 -14.92
N GLU A 231 -23.58 -0.62 -14.33
CA GLU A 231 -24.64 -1.49 -13.80
C GLU A 231 -25.26 -0.91 -12.53
N GLU A 232 -24.42 -0.59 -11.53
CA GLU A 232 -24.85 -0.15 -10.19
C GLU A 232 -25.41 1.29 -10.20
N PHE A 233 -24.89 2.16 -11.06
CA PHE A 233 -25.25 3.58 -11.09
C PHE A 233 -25.72 4.01 -12.49
N PRO A 234 -27.04 4.10 -12.75
CA PRO A 234 -27.56 4.55 -14.04
C PRO A 234 -27.05 5.93 -14.48
N GLU A 235 -26.78 6.84 -13.53
CA GLU A 235 -26.21 8.17 -13.81
C GLU A 235 -24.78 8.12 -14.37
N LEU A 236 -24.05 7.03 -14.16
CA LEU A 236 -22.69 6.84 -14.68
C LEU A 236 -22.65 6.31 -16.11
N ARG A 237 -23.77 5.84 -16.68
CA ARG A 237 -23.79 5.25 -18.03
C ARG A 237 -23.39 6.21 -19.15
N SER A 238 -23.64 7.50 -18.97
CA SER A 238 -23.20 8.55 -19.91
C SER A 238 -21.82 9.11 -19.58
N ARG A 239 -21.28 8.81 -18.40
CA ARG A 239 -20.03 9.36 -17.87
C ARG A 239 -18.87 8.38 -17.95
N LEU A 240 -19.13 7.09 -17.87
CA LEU A 240 -18.11 6.06 -18.02
C LEU A 240 -18.02 5.60 -19.49
N PRO A 241 -16.82 5.24 -19.98
CA PRO A 241 -16.69 4.56 -21.26
C PRO A 241 -17.46 3.23 -21.25
N VAL A 242 -17.69 2.61 -22.42
CA VAL A 242 -18.30 1.26 -22.50
C VAL A 242 -17.21 0.18 -22.59
N GLY A 243 -16.14 0.45 -23.36
CA GLY A 243 -15.10 -0.54 -23.64
C GLY A 243 -15.66 -1.77 -24.35
N ARG A 244 -15.31 -2.96 -23.85
CA ARG A 244 -15.72 -4.28 -24.32
C ARG A 244 -16.32 -5.05 -23.14
N PRO A 245 -17.63 -4.94 -22.86
CA PRO A 245 -18.24 -5.55 -21.69
C PRO A 245 -17.89 -7.03 -21.50
N GLY A 246 -17.49 -7.42 -20.30
CA GLY A 246 -17.05 -8.78 -19.96
C GLY A 246 -15.66 -9.16 -20.49
N TRP A 247 -14.94 -8.27 -21.18
CA TRP A 247 -13.58 -8.54 -21.61
C TRP A 247 -12.63 -8.65 -20.41
N MET A 248 -11.77 -9.67 -20.47
CA MET A 248 -10.72 -9.88 -19.48
C MET A 248 -9.38 -9.52 -20.09
N GLU A 249 -8.65 -8.67 -19.39
CA GLU A 249 -7.30 -8.33 -19.78
C GLU A 249 -6.32 -9.48 -19.54
N ASP A 250 -5.58 -9.83 -20.59
CA ASP A 250 -4.43 -10.72 -20.50
C ASP A 250 -3.27 -9.99 -19.80
N ALA A 251 -3.12 -10.27 -18.51
CA ALA A 251 -2.07 -9.74 -17.67
C ALA A 251 -1.72 -10.76 -16.57
N TYR A 252 -0.72 -10.44 -15.76
CA TYR A 252 -0.38 -11.24 -14.59
C TYR A 252 -1.53 -11.25 -13.58
N GLY A 253 -1.59 -12.32 -12.80
CA GLY A 253 -2.39 -12.41 -11.58
C GLY A 253 -1.60 -11.93 -10.36
N VAL A 254 -2.30 -11.87 -9.24
CA VAL A 254 -1.71 -11.61 -7.92
C VAL A 254 -2.31 -12.59 -6.92
N ASP A 255 -1.50 -13.05 -5.97
CA ASP A 255 -1.89 -14.01 -4.94
C ASP A 255 -1.75 -13.38 -3.55
N GLY A 256 -2.91 -13.03 -2.97
CA GLY A 256 -3.02 -12.53 -1.59
C GLY A 256 -3.49 -13.58 -0.59
N SER A 257 -3.50 -14.86 -0.95
CA SER A 257 -4.11 -15.92 -0.14
C SER A 257 -3.41 -16.13 1.21
N LYS A 258 -2.10 -15.83 1.30
CA LYS A 258 -1.35 -15.90 2.56
C LYS A 258 -1.92 -14.93 3.61
N ALA A 259 -2.38 -13.74 3.22
CA ALA A 259 -2.98 -12.80 4.16
C ALA A 259 -4.30 -13.36 4.73
N GLU A 260 -5.10 -14.07 3.93
CA GLU A 260 -6.32 -14.73 4.42
C GLU A 260 -5.97 -15.89 5.37
N GLN A 261 -5.00 -16.72 4.99
CA GLN A 261 -4.63 -17.93 5.72
C GLN A 261 -3.97 -17.63 7.07
N VAL A 262 -3.06 -16.65 7.12
CA VAL A 262 -2.29 -16.34 8.32
C VAL A 262 -2.95 -15.25 9.15
N LEU A 263 -3.39 -14.15 8.52
CA LEU A 263 -3.97 -13.02 9.26
C LEU A 263 -5.48 -13.19 9.50
N GLY A 264 -6.13 -14.13 8.83
CA GLY A 264 -7.59 -14.23 8.84
C GLY A 264 -8.28 -13.10 8.09
N LEU A 265 -7.54 -12.38 7.24
CA LEU A 265 -8.07 -11.26 6.45
C LEU A 265 -9.27 -11.70 5.60
N LYS A 266 -10.25 -10.81 5.46
CA LYS A 266 -11.42 -11.02 4.59
C LYS A 266 -11.41 -9.99 3.48
N TYR A 267 -11.21 -10.47 2.27
CA TYR A 267 -11.31 -9.64 1.08
C TYR A 267 -12.77 -9.36 0.73
N LEU A 268 -13.06 -8.10 0.43
CA LEU A 268 -14.24 -7.61 -0.24
C LEU A 268 -14.19 -8.00 -1.72
N THR A 269 -15.36 -8.07 -2.35
CA THR A 269 -15.39 -8.29 -3.80
C THR A 269 -15.05 -6.99 -4.52
N MET A 270 -14.56 -7.10 -5.76
CA MET A 270 -14.36 -5.93 -6.62
C MET A 270 -15.65 -5.11 -6.77
N ARG A 271 -16.81 -5.77 -6.80
CA ARG A 271 -18.11 -5.12 -6.87
C ARG A 271 -18.37 -4.25 -5.65
N ASP A 272 -18.09 -4.74 -4.44
CA ASP A 272 -18.27 -3.97 -3.20
C ASP A 272 -17.36 -2.73 -3.18
N THR A 273 -16.07 -2.91 -3.47
CA THR A 273 -15.10 -1.80 -3.50
C THR A 273 -15.46 -0.75 -4.55
N VAL A 274 -15.79 -1.17 -5.77
CA VAL A 274 -16.15 -0.24 -6.86
C VAL A 274 -17.45 0.49 -6.56
N LYS A 275 -18.45 -0.22 -6.02
CA LYS A 275 -19.73 0.36 -5.63
C LYS A 275 -19.55 1.44 -4.56
N ASP A 276 -18.84 1.13 -3.48
CA ASP A 276 -18.60 2.07 -2.39
C ASP A 276 -17.79 3.28 -2.88
N THR A 277 -16.79 3.05 -3.74
CA THR A 277 -15.97 4.12 -4.32
C THR A 277 -16.81 5.07 -5.16
N PHE A 278 -17.61 4.57 -6.12
CA PHE A 278 -18.46 5.43 -6.94
C PHE A 278 -19.53 6.14 -6.12
N ALA A 279 -20.14 5.46 -5.15
CA ALA A 279 -21.10 6.09 -4.24
C ALA A 279 -20.46 7.27 -3.47
N GLN A 280 -19.22 7.10 -2.98
CA GLN A 280 -18.48 8.15 -2.31
C GLN A 280 -18.16 9.32 -3.24
N LEU A 281 -17.68 9.05 -4.45
CA LEU A 281 -17.37 10.08 -5.45
C LEU A 281 -18.61 10.90 -5.83
N LEU A 282 -19.72 10.23 -6.12
CA LEU A 282 -20.99 10.89 -6.46
C LEU A 282 -21.53 11.70 -5.27
N SER A 283 -21.36 11.19 -4.04
CA SER A 283 -21.73 11.95 -2.84
C SER A 283 -20.87 13.20 -2.66
N ALA A 284 -19.57 13.13 -2.97
CA ALA A 284 -18.67 14.27 -2.90
C ALA A 284 -19.03 15.35 -3.94
N GLU A 285 -19.28 14.96 -5.19
CA GLU A 285 -19.73 15.89 -6.25
C GLU A 285 -21.03 16.60 -5.87
N ARG A 286 -22.00 15.88 -5.29
CA ARG A 286 -23.26 16.47 -4.82
C ARG A 286 -23.04 17.46 -3.68
N ALA A 287 -22.13 17.17 -2.76
CA ALA A 287 -21.80 18.07 -1.66
C ALA A 287 -21.08 19.33 -2.15
N GLU A 288 -20.17 19.20 -3.11
CA GLU A 288 -19.47 20.33 -3.73
C GLU A 288 -20.43 21.22 -4.51
N ALA A 289 -21.32 20.64 -5.33
CA ALA A 289 -22.34 21.38 -6.06
C ALA A 289 -23.36 22.10 -5.15
N ALA A 290 -23.62 21.57 -3.95
CA ALA A 290 -24.50 22.21 -2.97
C ALA A 290 -23.81 23.35 -2.19
N ALA A 291 -22.47 23.39 -2.19
CA ALA A 291 -21.67 24.42 -1.54
C ALA A 291 -21.30 25.59 -2.47
N ALA A 292 -21.49 25.42 -3.78
CA ALA A 292 -21.26 26.42 -4.83
C ALA A 292 -22.50 27.29 -5.10
#